data_AF-A0A953DL66-F1
#
_entry.id   AF-A0A953DL66-F1
#
_cell.length_a   1.000
_cell.length_b   1.000
_cell.length_c   1.000
_cell.angle_alpha   90.00
_cell.angle_beta   90.00
_cell.angle_gamma   90.00
#
_symmetry.space_group_name_H-M   'P 1'
#
loop_
_entity.id
_entity.type
_entity.pdbx_description
1 polymer ?
#
loop_
_entity_poly.entity_id
_entity_poly.type
_entity_poly.pdbx_seq_one_letter_code
_entity_poly.pdbx_strand_id
1 'polypeptide(L)' 'VLLRGSGGATVEQLEDLVDIALNECERFYPAFQFVLWGGRSPEEAVQAAILETVGEA' A
#
# COMPACT_ATOMS: atom_id res chain seq x y z
N VAL A 1 5.95 13.61 7.68
CA VAL A 1 4.86 14.62 7.49
C VAL A 1 5.05 15.19 6.10
N LEU A 2 4.26 14.74 5.12
CA LEU A 2 4.44 15.09 3.69
C LEU A 2 4.13 16.56 3.41
N LEU A 3 3.37 17.23 4.28
CA LEU A 3 3.00 18.63 4.15
C LEU A 3 3.41 19.42 5.39
N ARG A 4 4.58 20.08 5.32
CA ARG A 4 4.99 21.15 6.24
C ARG A 4 5.65 22.27 5.42
N GLY A 5 5.24 23.52 5.67
CA GLY A 5 5.86 24.71 5.08
C GLY A 5 4.81 25.67 4.50
N SER A 6 4.92 26.95 4.84
CA SER A 6 3.99 28.04 4.54
C SER A 6 3.96 28.50 3.07
N GLY A 7 4.16 27.58 2.11
CA GLY A 7 4.41 27.92 0.69
C GLY A 7 3.61 27.11 -0.35
N GLY A 8 2.69 26.24 0.07
CA GLY A 8 2.05 25.26 -0.82
C GLY A 8 2.89 23.99 -0.99
N ALA A 9 2.29 22.92 -1.53
CA ALA A 9 2.99 21.69 -1.83
C ALA A 9 3.96 21.89 -3.00
N THR A 10 5.20 21.43 -2.86
CA THR A 10 6.13 21.40 -3.99
C THR A 10 5.74 20.29 -4.99
N VAL A 11 6.27 20.34 -6.21
CA VAL A 11 6.00 19.30 -7.22
C VAL A 11 6.48 17.95 -6.72
N GLU A 12 7.65 17.91 -6.09
CA GLU A 12 8.26 16.70 -5.53
C GLU A 12 7.39 16.10 -4.41
N GLN A 13 6.76 16.93 -3.56
CA GLN A 13 5.84 16.46 -2.52
C GLN A 13 4.56 15.85 -3.11
N LEU A 14 4.11 16.34 -4.27
CA LEU A 14 2.96 15.78 -4.96
C LEU A 14 3.31 14.46 -5.64
N GLU A 15 4.51 14.35 -6.23
CA GLU A 15 5.05 13.10 -6.79
C GLU A 15 5.15 12.04 -5.69
N ASP A 16 5.79 12.36 -4.57
CA ASP A 16 5.89 11.47 -3.40
C ASP A 16 4.50 11.01 -2.92
N LEU A 17 3.52 11.92 -2.88
CA LEU A 17 2.17 11.60 -2.45
C LEU A 17 1.47 10.63 -3.40
N VAL A 18 1.63 10.83 -4.71
CA VAL A 18 1.06 9.95 -5.73
C VAL A 18 1.72 8.58 -5.68
N ASP A 19 3.05 8.53 -5.57
CA ASP A 19 3.80 7.27 -5.48
C ASP A 19 3.40 6.47 -4.24
N ILE A 20 3.26 7.13 -3.08
CA ILE A 20 2.76 6.49 -1.85
C ILE A 20 1.34 5.95 -2.07
N ALA A 21 0.46 6.74 -2.68
CA ALA A 21 -0.92 6.32 -2.92
C ALA A 21 -0.99 5.10 -3.86
N LEU A 22 -0.18 5.08 -4.91
CA LEU A 22 -0.10 3.95 -5.84
C LEU A 22 0.44 2.70 -5.15
N ASN A 23 1.52 2.83 -4.39
CA ASN A 23 2.12 1.71 -3.67
C ASN A 23 1.15 1.09 -2.65
N GLU A 24 0.38 1.92 -1.94
CA GLU A 24 -0.69 1.43 -1.05
C GLU A 24 -1.82 0.73 -1.81
N CYS A 25 -2.16 1.16 -3.02
CA CYS A 25 -3.14 0.46 -3.85
C CYS A 25 -2.62 -0.91 -4.32
N GLU A 26 -1.32 -1.00 -4.64
CA GLU A 26 -0.69 -2.23 -5.13
C GLU A 26 -0.58 -3.31 -4.03
N ARG A 27 -0.51 -2.94 -2.75
CA ARG A 27 -0.48 -3.89 -1.62
C ARG A 27 -1.65 -4.87 -1.59
N PHE A 28 -2.79 -4.56 -2.21
CA PHE A 28 -3.95 -5.44 -2.26
C PHE A 28 -3.91 -6.47 -3.39
N TYR A 29 -3.00 -6.32 -4.35
CA TYR A 29 -2.90 -7.23 -5.48
C TYR A 29 -2.71 -8.71 -5.08
N PRO A 30 -1.86 -9.05 -4.08
CA PRO A 30 -1.69 -10.43 -3.60
C PRO A 30 -2.98 -11.02 -2.99
N ALA A 31 -3.86 -10.21 -2.40
CA ALA A 31 -5.12 -10.71 -1.85
C ALA A 31 -6.00 -11.28 -2.97
N PHE A 32 -6.08 -10.61 -4.11
CA PHE A 32 -6.82 -11.12 -5.27
C PHE A 32 -6.21 -12.42 -5.80
N GLN A 33 -4.88 -12.54 -5.81
CA GLN A 33 -4.20 -13.77 -6.22
C GLN A 33 -4.52 -14.94 -5.28
N PHE A 34 -4.58 -14.71 -3.97
CA PHE A 34 -4.95 -15.74 -3.00
C PHE A 34 -6.40 -16.22 -3.11
N VAL A 35 -7.32 -15.32 -3.47
CA VAL A 35 -8.72 -15.71 -3.73
C VAL A 35 -8.83 -16.45 -5.07
N LEU A 36 -8.30 -15.88 -6.15
CA LEU A 36 -8.49 -16.39 -7.52
C LEU A 36 -7.75 -17.70 -7.78
N TRP A 37 -6.54 -17.85 -7.22
CA TRP A 37 -5.68 -19.00 -7.48
C TRP A 37 -5.37 -19.84 -6.24
N GLY A 38 -5.42 -19.23 -5.05
CA GLY A 38 -5.16 -19.93 -3.78
C GLY A 38 -6.38 -20.58 -3.14
N GLY A 39 -7.60 -20.30 -3.64
CA GLY A 39 -8.85 -20.84 -3.11
C GLY A 39 -9.17 -20.41 -1.66
N ARG A 40 -8.51 -19.36 -1.16
CA ARG A 40 -8.75 -18.81 0.18
C ARG A 40 -10.00 -17.96 0.20
N SER A 41 -10.66 -17.89 1.37
CA SER A 41 -11.74 -16.92 1.56
C SER A 41 -11.21 -15.48 1.41
N PRO A 42 -12.04 -14.52 0.97
CA PRO A 42 -11.64 -13.11 0.87
C PRO A 42 -11.05 -12.57 2.18
N GLU A 43 -11.61 -12.97 3.33
CA GLU A 43 -11.13 -12.56 4.64
C GLU A 43 -9.70 -13.06 4.92
N GLU A 44 -9.43 -14.34 4.65
CA GLU A 44 -8.10 -14.93 4.82
C GLU A 44 -7.07 -14.38 3.84
N ALA A 45 -7.50 -14.08 2.61
CA ALA A 45 -6.64 -13.53 1.57
C ALA A 45 -6.19 -12.10 1.90
N VAL A 46 -7.10 -11.27 2.40
CA VAL A 46 -6.80 -9.91 2.85
C VAL A 46 -5.85 -9.93 4.05
N GLN A 47 -6.09 -10.80 5.04
CA GLN A 47 -5.21 -10.97 6.19
C GLN A 47 -3.79 -11.41 5.79
N ALA A 48 -3.67 -12.30 4.80
CA ALA A 48 -2.37 -12.77 4.30
C ALA A 48 -1.63 -11.70 3.47
N ALA A 49 -2.35 -10.84 2.75
CA ALA A 49 -1.76 -9.78 1.92
C ALA A 49 -1.36 -8.53 2.72
N ILE A 50 -2.06 -8.26 3.83
CA ILE A 50 -1.78 -7.13 4.73
C ILE A 50 -0.71 -7.50 5.76
N LEU A 51 -0.08 -8.69 5.70
CA LEU A 51 1.01 -9.04 6.60
C LEU A 51 2.13 -8.00 6.47
N GLU A 52 2.13 -7.04 7.40
CA GLU A 52 3.21 -6.10 7.56
C GLU A 52 4.42 -6.95 7.93
N THR A 53 5.39 -7.06 7.02
CA THR A 53 6.72 -7.48 7.43
C THR A 53 7.19 -6.41 8.41
N VAL A 54 6.97 -6.64 9.71
CA VAL A 54 7.64 -5.91 10.76
C VAL A 54 9.10 -6.27 10.54
N GLY A 55 9.81 -5.44 9.78
CA GLY A 55 11.19 -5.67 9.42
C GLY A 55 12.02 -5.59 10.68
N GLU A 56 12.24 -6.73 11.33
CA GLU A 56 13.36 -6.90 12.22
C GLU A 56 14.54 -7.34 11.36
N ALA A 57 15.35 -6.35 10.97
CA ALA A 57 16.70 -6.55 10.46
C ALA A 57 17.71 -6.41 11.61
#